data_AF-A0A9W6XCH9-F1
#
_entry.id   AF-A0A9W6XCH9-F1
#
_cell.length_a   1.000
_cell.length_b   1.000
_cell.length_c   1.000
_cell.angle_alpha   90.00
_cell.angle_beta   90.00
_cell.angle_gamma   90.00
#
_symmetry.space_group_name_H-M   'P 1'
#
loop_
_entity.id
_entity.type
_entity.pdbx_description
1 polymer ?
#
loop_
_entity_poly.entity_id
_entity_poly.type
_entity_poly.pdbx_seq_one_letter_code
_entity_poly.pdbx_strand_id
1 'polypeptide(L)'
;MGVLQGVRHFFAASGHDFPIGHPHIRLLLKGISRLDSPQQRKSPVSLEILEACFNSLSMTDPFEQALWGVVCLAFFFMMRRSEIVAISGGSFKWFAVRAQDIAVVDVEGRPTECPSTAHSVCIRLVGSKTNQGGTSTPRMLSRSGHPFLCPVFGALVLLQARQNLPVNIPAAVYTNRRGIPACIATADVTEAIKRAAIKTGSDPRHFSSHSLRAGGPTHMYRSGTVALTIQFHGCWVSDVFKTYTRLCKESVATLSERMVAGSRGDSTLH
;
A
#
# COMPACT_ATOMS: atom_id res chain seq x y z
N MET A 1 -14.22 16.85 -3.81
CA MET A 1 -13.01 17.71 -3.68
C MET A 1 -12.24 17.94 -4.99
N GLY A 2 -11.95 16.93 -5.81
CA GLY A 2 -11.21 17.14 -7.07
C GLY A 2 -11.92 18.06 -8.08
N VAL A 3 -13.24 17.93 -8.20
CA VAL A 3 -14.09 18.79 -9.06
C VAL A 3 -14.01 20.26 -8.63
N LEU A 4 -14.02 20.54 -7.32
CA LEU A 4 -13.96 21.91 -6.80
C LEU A 4 -12.61 22.59 -7.09
N GLN A 5 -11.52 21.82 -7.08
CA GLN A 5 -10.20 22.33 -7.46
C GLN A 5 -10.12 22.60 -8.96
N GLY A 6 -10.76 21.76 -9.79
CA GLY A 6 -10.90 22.03 -11.23
C GLY A 6 -11.67 23.32 -11.51
N VAL A 7 -12.79 23.53 -10.82
CA VAL A 7 -13.59 24.78 -10.92
C VAL A 7 -12.76 25.98 -10.46
N ARG A 8 -12.07 25.88 -9.32
CA ARG A 8 -11.19 26.94 -8.84
C ARG A 8 -10.08 27.27 -9.85
N HIS A 9 -9.48 26.25 -10.46
CA HIS A 9 -8.44 26.42 -11.48
C HIS A 9 -9.01 27.07 -12.75
N PHE A 10 -10.21 26.70 -13.18
CA PHE A 10 -10.90 27.34 -14.30
C PHE A 10 -11.13 28.84 -14.05
N PHE A 11 -11.67 29.20 -12.88
CA PHE A 11 -11.85 30.61 -12.49
C PHE A 11 -10.53 31.37 -12.54
N ALA A 12 -9.46 30.80 -11.94
CA ALA A 12 -8.14 31.40 -11.97
C ALA A 12 -7.58 31.56 -13.38
N ALA A 13 -7.74 30.56 -14.26
CA ALA A 13 -7.32 30.62 -15.65
C ALA A 13 -8.11 31.67 -16.47
N SER A 14 -9.36 31.94 -16.08
CA SER A 14 -10.18 33.02 -16.66
C SER A 14 -9.95 34.39 -16.01
N GLY A 15 -8.96 34.54 -15.12
CA GLY A 15 -8.64 35.81 -14.46
C GLY A 15 -9.65 36.23 -13.38
N HIS A 16 -10.45 35.29 -12.87
CA HIS A 16 -11.46 35.53 -11.85
C HIS A 16 -11.12 34.79 -10.55
N ASP A 17 -11.46 35.41 -9.41
CA ASP A 17 -11.37 34.74 -8.13
C ASP A 17 -12.54 33.77 -7.94
N PHE A 18 -12.24 32.56 -7.50
CA PHE A 18 -13.27 31.62 -7.08
C PHE A 18 -13.83 32.07 -5.72
N PRO A 19 -15.13 32.38 -5.59
CA PRO A 19 -15.71 32.99 -4.38
C PRO A 19 -15.91 31.98 -3.23
N ILE A 20 -14.91 31.15 -2.95
CA ILE A 20 -14.95 30.12 -1.90
C ILE A 20 -15.14 30.69 -0.49
N GLY A 21 -14.80 31.97 -0.30
CA GLY A 21 -15.02 32.70 0.95
C GLY A 21 -16.47 33.13 1.18
N HIS A 22 -17.31 33.16 0.13
CA HIS A 22 -18.68 33.65 0.24
C HIS A 22 -19.51 32.76 1.18
N PRO A 23 -20.20 33.33 2.19
CA PRO A 23 -20.91 32.57 3.22
C PRO A 23 -21.85 31.49 2.66
N HIS A 24 -22.63 31.82 1.62
CA HIS A 24 -23.57 30.87 0.99
C HIS A 24 -22.87 29.71 0.29
N ILE A 25 -21.71 29.95 -0.34
CA ILE A 25 -20.92 28.90 -0.99
C ILE A 25 -20.31 27.98 0.07
N ARG A 26 -19.81 28.53 1.18
CA ARG A 26 -19.32 27.72 2.31
C ARG A 26 -20.43 26.86 2.93
N LEU A 27 -21.63 27.43 3.11
CA LEU A 27 -22.82 26.72 3.58
C LEU A 27 -23.23 25.60 2.62
N LEU A 28 -23.29 25.88 1.32
CA LEU A 28 -23.60 24.90 0.29
C LEU A 28 -22.58 23.74 0.29
N LEU A 29 -21.28 24.03 0.30
CA LEU A 29 -20.23 23.01 0.35
C LEU A 29 -20.28 22.17 1.63
N LYS A 30 -20.62 22.80 2.77
CA LYS A 30 -20.84 22.09 4.04
C LYS A 30 -22.08 21.20 3.97
N GLY A 31 -23.14 21.66 3.30
CA GLY A 31 -24.35 20.88 3.02
C GLY A 31 -24.05 19.67 2.14
N ILE A 32 -23.38 19.89 0.99
CA ILE A 32 -22.93 18.81 0.09
C ILE A 32 -22.08 17.81 0.84
N SER A 33 -21.12 18.25 1.65
CA SER A 33 -20.27 17.34 2.43
C SER A 33 -21.04 16.52 3.48
N ARG A 34 -22.22 16.96 3.94
CA ARG A 34 -23.09 16.20 4.85
C ARG A 34 -23.97 15.20 4.10
N LEU A 35 -24.36 15.54 2.88
CA LEU A 35 -25.19 14.70 1.99
C LEU A 35 -24.35 13.65 1.25
N ASP A 36 -23.09 13.95 0.97
CA ASP A 36 -22.12 12.99 0.45
C ASP A 36 -21.94 11.87 1.48
N SER A 37 -22.31 10.66 1.07
CA SER A 37 -22.07 9.48 1.89
C SER A 37 -20.57 9.37 2.17
N PRO A 38 -20.16 9.16 3.44
CA PRO A 38 -18.75 8.95 3.75
C PRO A 38 -18.20 7.84 2.88
N GLN A 39 -17.08 8.09 2.20
CA GLN A 39 -16.45 7.06 1.40
C GLN A 39 -16.13 5.86 2.31
N GLN A 40 -16.81 4.73 2.09
CA GLN A 40 -16.56 3.51 2.84
C GLN A 40 -15.13 3.05 2.57
N ARG A 41 -14.25 3.30 3.54
CA ARG A 41 -12.85 2.89 3.45
C ARG A 41 -12.79 1.38 3.63
N LYS A 42 -11.97 0.75 2.80
CA LYS A 42 -11.69 -0.68 2.93
C LYS A 42 -10.94 -0.95 4.23
N SER A 43 -11.24 -2.08 4.85
CA SER A 43 -10.58 -2.55 6.06
C SER A 43 -9.10 -2.86 5.77
N PRO A 44 -8.18 -2.59 6.70
CA PRO A 44 -6.79 -3.00 6.56
C PRO A 44 -6.69 -4.53 6.54
N VAL A 45 -5.82 -5.07 5.68
CA VAL A 45 -5.49 -6.51 5.72
C VAL A 45 -4.70 -6.80 7.01
N SER A 46 -5.12 -7.83 7.76
CA SER A 46 -4.40 -8.36 8.93
C SER A 46 -3.36 -9.41 8.54
N LEU A 47 -2.42 -9.73 9.43
CA LEU A 47 -1.49 -10.86 9.21
C LEU A 47 -2.25 -12.18 9.04
N GLU A 48 -3.29 -12.44 9.83
CA GLU A 48 -4.13 -13.64 9.71
C GLU A 48 -4.74 -13.81 8.31
N ILE A 49 -5.22 -12.71 7.70
CA ILE A 49 -5.71 -12.73 6.31
C ILE A 49 -4.56 -12.99 5.33
N LEU A 50 -3.37 -12.44 5.56
CA LEU A 50 -2.20 -12.73 4.71
C LEU A 50 -1.76 -14.19 4.81
N GLU A 51 -1.79 -14.78 6.01
CA GLU A 51 -1.48 -16.19 6.25
C GLU A 51 -2.51 -17.08 5.57
N ALA A 52 -3.80 -16.81 5.75
CA ALA A 52 -4.87 -17.52 5.07
C ALA A 52 -4.75 -17.40 3.53
N CYS A 53 -4.33 -16.23 3.03
CA CYS A 53 -4.04 -16.02 1.62
C CYS A 53 -2.89 -16.92 1.16
N PHE A 54 -1.74 -16.88 1.82
CA PHE A 54 -0.57 -17.68 1.48
C PHE A 54 -0.87 -19.19 1.49
N ASN A 55 -1.52 -19.67 2.56
CA ASN A 55 -1.86 -21.08 2.73
C ASN A 55 -2.89 -21.58 1.70
N SER A 56 -3.50 -20.68 0.93
CA SER A 56 -4.40 -21.02 -0.17
C SER A 56 -3.71 -21.10 -1.53
N LEU A 57 -2.41 -20.81 -1.60
CA LEU A 57 -1.61 -20.76 -2.82
C LEU A 57 -0.63 -21.94 -2.89
N SER A 58 -0.43 -22.46 -4.09
CA SER A 58 0.58 -23.44 -4.46
C SER A 58 1.79 -22.75 -5.09
N MET A 59 2.91 -22.75 -4.37
CA MET A 59 4.16 -22.13 -4.84
C MET A 59 4.87 -22.86 -5.98
N THR A 60 4.22 -23.84 -6.59
CA THR A 60 4.64 -24.47 -7.85
C THR A 60 4.04 -23.78 -9.08
N ASP A 61 2.99 -22.96 -8.91
CA ASP A 61 2.31 -22.28 -9.99
C ASP A 61 2.87 -20.85 -10.20
N PRO A 62 3.32 -20.48 -11.42
CA PRO A 62 3.87 -19.16 -11.68
C PRO A 62 2.91 -17.99 -11.42
N PHE A 63 1.60 -18.17 -11.64
CA PHE A 63 0.62 -17.14 -11.34
C PHE A 63 0.51 -16.93 -9.84
N GLU A 64 0.46 -17.99 -9.05
CA GLU A 64 0.36 -17.90 -7.59
C GLU A 64 1.65 -17.39 -6.93
N GLN A 65 2.83 -17.73 -7.47
CA GLN A 65 4.11 -17.13 -7.09
C GLN A 65 4.11 -15.61 -7.32
N ALA A 66 3.75 -15.18 -8.54
CA ALA A 66 3.68 -13.76 -8.89
C ALA A 66 2.62 -13.02 -8.05
N LEU A 67 1.46 -13.64 -7.84
CA LEU A 67 0.38 -13.09 -7.00
C LEU A 67 0.84 -12.87 -5.57
N TRP A 68 1.49 -13.87 -4.95
CA TRP A 68 2.00 -13.72 -3.59
C TRP A 68 3.08 -12.65 -3.50
N GLY A 69 4.02 -12.65 -4.44
CA GLY A 69 5.07 -11.64 -4.49
C GLY A 69 4.50 -10.22 -4.56
N VAL A 70 3.49 -9.99 -5.41
CA VAL A 70 2.75 -8.73 -5.47
C VAL A 70 2.06 -8.40 -4.15
N VAL A 71 1.34 -9.36 -3.54
CA VAL A 71 0.63 -9.15 -2.26
C VAL A 71 1.61 -8.76 -1.15
N CYS A 72 2.72 -9.48 -1.03
CA CYS A 72 3.77 -9.21 -0.05
C CYS A 72 4.37 -7.82 -0.24
N LEU A 73 4.85 -7.49 -1.44
CA LEU A 73 5.48 -6.20 -1.70
C LEU A 73 4.49 -5.05 -1.51
N ALA A 74 3.25 -5.19 -1.98
CA ALA A 74 2.22 -4.18 -1.80
C ALA A 74 1.84 -3.97 -0.32
N PHE A 75 1.88 -5.02 0.52
CA PHE A 75 1.67 -4.86 1.97
C PHE A 75 2.85 -4.16 2.65
N PHE A 76 4.06 -4.71 2.51
CA PHE A 76 5.24 -4.25 3.22
C PHE A 76 5.71 -2.86 2.78
N PHE A 77 5.63 -2.56 1.48
CA PHE A 77 5.96 -1.24 0.95
C PHE A 77 4.73 -0.32 0.84
N MET A 78 3.58 -0.71 1.40
CA MET A 78 2.33 0.06 1.38
C MET A 78 1.92 0.50 -0.04
N MET A 79 2.12 -0.39 -1.00
CA MET A 79 1.86 -0.30 -2.44
C MET A 79 0.47 0.30 -2.75
N ARG A 80 0.32 1.32 -3.61
CA ARG A 80 -0.96 1.52 -4.31
C ARG A 80 -1.09 0.48 -5.41
N ARG A 81 -2.31 0.05 -5.73
CA ARG A 81 -2.56 -0.87 -6.87
C ARG A 81 -1.91 -0.39 -8.18
N SER A 82 -1.97 0.91 -8.47
CA SER A 82 -1.41 1.49 -9.70
C SER A 82 0.13 1.51 -9.75
N GLU A 83 0.80 1.26 -8.62
CA GLU A 83 2.26 1.23 -8.53
C GLU A 83 2.81 -0.18 -8.79
N ILE A 84 1.99 -1.23 -8.84
CA ILE A 84 2.49 -2.61 -8.91
C ILE A 84 1.70 -3.53 -9.85
N VAL A 85 0.37 -3.46 -9.92
CA VAL A 85 -0.46 -4.37 -10.74
C VAL A 85 -1.03 -3.72 -11.98
N ALA A 86 -1.45 -4.56 -12.93
CA ALA A 86 -2.31 -4.13 -14.02
C ALA A 86 -3.66 -3.62 -13.46
N ILE A 87 -4.11 -2.50 -14.00
CA ILE A 87 -5.39 -1.87 -13.66
C ILE A 87 -6.43 -2.24 -14.73
N SER A 88 -7.47 -1.41 -14.88
CA SER A 88 -8.53 -1.63 -15.86
C SER A 88 -7.97 -1.87 -17.27
N GLY A 89 -8.47 -2.93 -17.92
CA GLY A 89 -8.06 -3.32 -19.28
C GLY A 89 -6.70 -4.00 -19.39
N GLY A 90 -6.12 -4.52 -18.29
CA GLY A 90 -4.83 -5.22 -18.32
C GLY A 90 -3.62 -4.30 -18.52
N SER A 91 -3.83 -2.98 -18.48
CA SER A 91 -2.77 -1.99 -18.67
C SER A 91 -2.08 -1.64 -17.36
N PHE A 92 -0.78 -1.35 -17.43
CA PHE A 92 -0.02 -0.78 -16.32
C PHE A 92 0.04 0.73 -16.44
N LYS A 93 0.12 1.44 -15.30
CA LYS A 93 0.53 2.85 -15.34
C LYS A 93 2.01 2.92 -15.70
N TRP A 94 2.41 3.99 -16.39
CA TRP A 94 3.79 4.18 -16.85
C TRP A 94 4.82 4.15 -15.70
N PHE A 95 4.39 4.49 -14.48
CA PHE A 95 5.20 4.47 -13.27
C PHE A 95 5.07 3.16 -12.45
N ALA A 96 4.40 2.13 -12.96
CA ALA A 96 4.34 0.84 -12.28
C ALA A 96 5.77 0.27 -12.12
N VAL A 97 6.05 -0.29 -10.95
CA VAL A 97 7.37 -0.84 -10.62
C VAL A 97 7.74 -1.91 -11.65
N ARG A 98 8.91 -1.74 -12.25
CA ARG A 98 9.50 -2.69 -13.20
C ARG A 98 10.41 -3.66 -12.46
N ALA A 99 10.75 -4.77 -13.10
CA ALA A 99 11.65 -5.75 -12.47
C ALA A 99 13.03 -5.17 -12.15
N GLN A 100 13.58 -4.33 -13.03
CA GLN A 100 14.84 -3.61 -12.78
C GLN A 100 14.79 -2.63 -11.60
N ASP A 101 13.59 -2.26 -11.16
CA ASP A 101 13.39 -1.36 -10.03
C ASP A 101 13.29 -2.13 -8.69
N ILE A 102 13.43 -3.45 -8.71
CA ILE A 102 13.48 -4.34 -7.54
C ILE A 102 14.84 -5.03 -7.51
N ALA A 103 15.57 -4.89 -6.41
CA ALA A 103 16.84 -5.58 -6.18
C ALA A 103 16.80 -6.30 -4.84
N VAL A 104 17.10 -7.60 -4.85
CA VAL A 104 17.36 -8.37 -3.63
C VAL A 104 18.87 -8.37 -3.40
N VAL A 105 19.30 -8.07 -2.18
CA VAL A 105 20.71 -7.92 -1.82
C VAL A 105 21.09 -8.75 -0.59
N ASP A 106 22.34 -9.17 -0.52
CA ASP A 106 22.93 -9.84 0.65
C ASP A 106 23.26 -8.85 1.78
N VAL A 107 23.89 -9.33 2.85
CA VAL A 107 24.25 -8.51 4.01
C VAL A 107 25.32 -7.46 3.70
N GLU A 108 26.13 -7.69 2.66
CA GLU A 108 27.11 -6.75 2.13
C GLU A 108 26.50 -5.76 1.11
N GLY A 109 25.21 -5.88 0.80
CA GLY A 109 24.51 -5.03 -0.16
C GLY A 109 24.73 -5.40 -1.62
N ARG A 110 25.28 -6.57 -1.91
CA ARG A 110 25.49 -7.07 -3.28
C ARG A 110 24.22 -7.76 -3.80
N PRO A 111 23.86 -7.59 -5.09
CA PRO A 111 22.71 -8.29 -5.67
C PRO A 111 22.82 -9.80 -5.51
N THR A 112 21.73 -10.45 -5.12
CA THR A 112 21.66 -11.90 -4.98
C THR A 112 20.27 -12.42 -5.34
N GLU A 113 20.25 -13.56 -6.02
CA GLU A 113 19.04 -14.36 -6.26
C GLU A 113 18.94 -15.54 -5.28
N CYS A 114 19.99 -15.78 -4.50
CA CYS A 114 20.08 -16.93 -3.60
C CYS A 114 19.26 -16.69 -2.32
N PRO A 115 18.23 -17.51 -2.03
CA PRO A 115 17.34 -17.26 -0.88
C PRO A 115 18.02 -17.31 0.50
N SER A 116 19.13 -18.05 0.62
CA SER A 116 19.88 -18.20 1.87
C SER A 116 20.77 -17.00 2.19
N THR A 117 21.27 -16.29 1.18
CA THR A 117 22.08 -15.07 1.36
C THR A 117 21.27 -13.79 1.25
N ALA A 118 20.08 -13.86 0.64
CA ALA A 118 19.16 -12.73 0.52
C ALA A 118 18.74 -12.15 1.88
N HIS A 119 19.14 -10.89 2.13
CA HIS A 119 18.94 -10.20 3.39
C HIS A 119 17.96 -9.03 3.30
N SER A 120 18.05 -8.22 2.25
CA SER A 120 17.19 -7.06 2.06
C SER A 120 16.65 -6.97 0.64
N VAL A 121 15.52 -6.29 0.48
CA VAL A 121 14.97 -5.91 -0.81
C VAL A 121 14.91 -4.39 -0.90
N CYS A 122 15.41 -3.88 -2.02
CA CYS A 122 15.33 -2.49 -2.42
C CYS A 122 14.29 -2.35 -3.52
N ILE A 123 13.35 -1.41 -3.37
CA ILE A 123 12.42 -1.01 -4.42
C ILE A 123 12.62 0.46 -4.73
N ARG A 124 12.69 0.78 -6.01
CA ARG A 124 12.77 2.14 -6.51
C ARG A 124 11.45 2.55 -7.16
N LEU A 125 10.68 3.38 -6.47
CA LEU A 125 9.44 3.93 -7.04
C LEU A 125 9.79 5.07 -7.99
N VAL A 126 9.70 4.85 -9.30
CA VAL A 126 10.04 5.85 -10.33
C VAL A 126 9.00 6.95 -10.46
N GLY A 127 7.78 6.72 -9.97
CA GLY A 127 6.72 7.71 -9.92
C GLY A 127 5.50 7.20 -9.15
N SER A 128 4.53 8.08 -8.92
CA SER A 128 3.23 7.71 -8.38
C SER A 128 2.17 8.71 -8.81
N LYS A 129 0.89 8.43 -8.50
CA LYS A 129 -0.20 9.40 -8.73
C LYS A 129 0.09 10.77 -8.10
N THR A 130 0.78 10.80 -6.96
CA THR A 130 1.14 12.01 -6.22
C THR A 130 2.57 12.49 -6.49
N ASN A 131 3.33 11.77 -7.33
CA ASN A 131 4.70 12.08 -7.72
C ASN A 131 4.88 11.74 -9.21
N GLN A 132 4.13 12.41 -10.09
CA GLN A 132 4.11 12.09 -11.53
C GLN A 132 5.32 12.66 -12.29
N GLY A 133 6.04 13.61 -11.71
CA GLY A 133 7.22 14.22 -12.35
C GLY A 133 8.36 14.52 -11.37
N GLY A 134 8.34 13.94 -10.17
CA GLY A 134 9.38 14.17 -9.17
C GLY A 134 10.32 12.98 -9.02
N THR A 135 11.32 13.18 -8.16
CA THR A 135 12.44 12.25 -7.96
C THR A 135 11.96 10.87 -7.53
N SER A 136 12.64 9.84 -8.04
CA SER A 136 12.39 8.47 -7.63
C SER A 136 12.66 8.27 -6.14
N THR A 137 11.83 7.47 -5.47
CA THR A 137 11.98 7.20 -4.03
C THR A 137 12.47 5.77 -3.81
N PRO A 138 13.73 5.56 -3.39
CA PRO A 138 14.22 4.25 -3.00
C PRO A 138 13.66 3.87 -1.62
N ARG A 139 13.43 2.58 -1.43
CA ARG A 139 12.90 2.01 -0.19
C ARG A 139 13.54 0.66 0.04
N MET A 140 13.98 0.39 1.26
CA MET A 140 14.63 -0.86 1.61
C MET A 140 13.92 -1.47 2.82
N LEU A 141 13.70 -2.78 2.77
CA LEU A 141 13.26 -3.58 3.90
C LEU A 141 14.08 -4.87 3.98
N SER A 142 14.51 -5.21 5.18
CA SER A 142 15.18 -6.48 5.47
C SER A 142 14.19 -7.61 5.68
N ARG A 143 14.69 -8.85 5.82
CA ARG A 143 13.86 -10.00 6.19
C ARG A 143 13.05 -9.70 7.46
N SER A 144 11.80 -10.15 7.48
CA SER A 144 10.91 -10.01 8.64
C SER A 144 11.18 -11.06 9.74
N GLY A 145 11.96 -12.11 9.44
CA GLY A 145 12.10 -13.30 10.28
C GLY A 145 10.95 -14.30 10.15
N HIS A 146 9.84 -13.94 9.49
CA HIS A 146 8.72 -14.83 9.25
C HIS A 146 8.98 -15.73 8.02
N PRO A 147 8.58 -17.03 8.04
CA PRO A 147 8.83 -17.96 6.93
C PRO A 147 8.37 -17.47 5.55
N PHE A 148 7.13 -16.96 5.43
CA PHE A 148 6.56 -16.50 4.16
C PHE A 148 6.05 -15.04 4.15
N LEU A 149 5.66 -14.45 5.29
CA LEU A 149 5.33 -13.02 5.42
C LEU A 149 6.61 -12.18 5.45
N CYS A 150 7.36 -12.17 4.35
CA CYS A 150 8.66 -11.53 4.27
C CYS A 150 8.81 -10.79 2.93
N PRO A 151 9.17 -9.49 2.92
CA PRO A 151 9.28 -8.72 1.68
C PRO A 151 10.40 -9.26 0.77
N VAL A 152 11.49 -9.78 1.36
CA VAL A 152 12.59 -10.42 0.62
C VAL A 152 12.11 -11.68 -0.08
N PHE A 153 11.38 -12.54 0.63
CA PHE A 153 10.77 -13.74 0.04
C PHE A 153 9.78 -13.38 -1.07
N GLY A 154 8.90 -12.39 -0.83
CA GLY A 154 7.97 -11.89 -1.83
C GLY A 154 8.65 -11.39 -3.10
N ALA A 155 9.79 -10.69 -2.98
CA ALA A 155 10.58 -10.24 -4.12
C ALA A 155 11.20 -11.41 -4.89
N LEU A 156 11.80 -12.38 -4.19
CA LEU A 156 12.42 -13.55 -4.80
C LEU A 156 11.40 -14.35 -5.62
N VAL A 157 10.23 -14.68 -5.04
CA VAL A 157 9.22 -15.47 -5.78
C VAL A 157 8.59 -14.68 -6.92
N LEU A 158 8.44 -13.35 -6.78
CA LEU A 158 7.97 -12.51 -7.87
C LEU A 158 8.94 -12.54 -9.04
N LEU A 159 10.23 -12.34 -8.78
CA LEU A 159 11.27 -12.33 -9.81
C LEU A 159 11.43 -13.73 -10.44
N GLN A 160 11.37 -14.79 -9.64
CA GLN A 160 11.41 -16.17 -10.12
C GLN A 160 10.26 -16.47 -11.09
N ALA A 161 9.04 -16.03 -10.80
CA ALA A 161 7.87 -16.25 -11.67
C ALA A 161 8.01 -15.59 -13.05
N ARG A 162 8.91 -14.60 -13.20
CA ARG A 162 9.18 -13.92 -14.47
C ARG A 162 10.03 -14.74 -15.43
N GLN A 163 10.83 -15.68 -14.94
CA GLN A 163 11.82 -16.38 -15.75
C GLN A 163 12.69 -15.38 -16.54
N ASN A 164 12.75 -15.51 -17.87
CA ASN A 164 13.62 -14.72 -18.75
C ASN A 164 12.95 -13.46 -19.34
N LEU A 165 11.86 -12.96 -18.73
CA LEU A 165 11.20 -11.74 -19.22
C LEU A 165 12.12 -10.51 -19.09
N PRO A 166 12.04 -9.54 -20.04
CA PRO A 166 12.84 -8.32 -19.97
C PRO A 166 12.69 -7.58 -18.63
N VAL A 167 13.77 -7.00 -18.11
CA VAL A 167 13.74 -6.34 -16.79
C VAL A 167 13.06 -4.96 -16.81
N ASN A 168 12.90 -4.36 -18.00
CA ASN A 168 12.33 -3.04 -18.21
C ASN A 168 10.80 -3.01 -18.29
N ILE A 169 10.12 -4.16 -18.20
CA ILE A 169 8.65 -4.24 -18.14
C ILE A 169 8.17 -4.36 -16.68
N PRO A 170 6.87 -4.11 -16.39
CA PRO A 170 6.33 -4.17 -15.04
C PRO A 170 6.62 -5.49 -14.33
N ALA A 171 6.99 -5.43 -13.04
CA ALA A 171 7.43 -6.59 -12.24
C ALA A 171 6.34 -7.65 -12.08
N ALA A 172 5.07 -7.24 -12.07
CA ALA A 172 3.91 -8.14 -11.96
C ALA A 172 3.52 -8.85 -13.27
N VAL A 173 4.39 -8.82 -14.29
CA VAL A 173 4.29 -9.68 -15.48
C VAL A 173 5.08 -10.97 -15.19
N TYR A 174 4.50 -12.13 -15.47
CA TYR A 174 5.09 -13.44 -15.21
C TYR A 174 4.94 -14.34 -16.46
N THR A 175 5.69 -15.44 -16.49
CA THR A 175 5.57 -16.44 -17.55
C THR A 175 4.61 -17.53 -17.10
N ASN A 176 3.46 -17.67 -17.77
CA ASN A 176 2.48 -18.67 -17.38
C ASN A 176 2.93 -20.10 -17.73
N ARG A 177 2.14 -21.11 -17.34
CA ARG A 177 2.45 -22.54 -17.61
C ARG A 177 2.61 -22.90 -19.09
N ARG A 178 2.12 -22.05 -20.00
CA ARG A 178 2.25 -22.22 -21.46
C ARG A 178 3.45 -21.48 -22.04
N GLY A 179 4.29 -20.86 -21.20
CA GLY A 179 5.41 -20.03 -21.64
C GLY A 179 5.01 -18.64 -22.14
N ILE A 180 3.75 -18.23 -21.94
CA ILE A 180 3.22 -16.97 -22.47
C ILE A 180 3.24 -15.90 -21.36
N PRO A 181 3.70 -14.66 -21.65
CA PRO A 181 3.63 -13.56 -20.70
C PRO A 181 2.18 -13.26 -20.29
N ALA A 182 1.94 -13.20 -18.99
CA ALA A 182 0.68 -12.79 -18.39
C ALA A 182 0.95 -11.80 -17.25
N CYS A 183 -0.08 -11.12 -16.74
CA CYS A 183 0.10 -10.12 -15.69
C CYS A 183 -0.85 -10.34 -14.52
N ILE A 184 -0.41 -9.96 -13.32
CA ILE A 184 -1.27 -9.88 -12.15
C ILE A 184 -2.11 -8.61 -12.24
N ALA A 185 -3.42 -8.78 -12.27
CA ALA A 185 -4.39 -7.72 -12.27
C ALA A 185 -4.85 -7.35 -10.86
N THR A 186 -5.43 -6.16 -10.74
CA THR A 186 -6.09 -5.69 -9.51
C THR A 186 -7.19 -6.66 -9.03
N ALA A 187 -7.86 -7.34 -9.97
CA ALA A 187 -8.89 -8.32 -9.67
C ALA A 187 -8.32 -9.54 -8.94
N ASP A 188 -7.18 -10.08 -9.40
CA ASP A 188 -6.53 -11.26 -8.80
C ASP A 188 -6.17 -11.00 -7.34
N VAL A 189 -5.54 -9.86 -7.06
CA VAL A 189 -5.20 -9.44 -5.68
C VAL A 189 -6.46 -9.26 -4.84
N THR A 190 -7.50 -8.64 -5.40
CA THR A 190 -8.75 -8.40 -4.66
C THR A 190 -9.45 -9.71 -4.31
N GLU A 191 -9.50 -10.64 -5.26
CA GLU A 191 -10.12 -11.94 -5.08
C GLU A 191 -9.37 -12.79 -4.06
N ALA A 192 -8.04 -12.82 -4.12
CA ALA A 192 -7.22 -13.52 -3.15
C ALA A 192 -7.46 -13.03 -1.71
N ILE A 193 -7.48 -11.71 -1.49
CA ILE A 193 -7.75 -11.12 -0.17
C ILE A 193 -9.16 -11.43 0.29
N LYS A 194 -10.16 -11.33 -0.59
CA LYS A 194 -11.56 -11.60 -0.23
C LYS A 194 -11.78 -13.06 0.15
N ARG A 195 -11.19 -13.98 -0.61
CA ARG A 195 -11.22 -15.42 -0.30
C ARG A 195 -10.58 -15.70 1.05
N ALA A 196 -9.44 -15.10 1.34
CA ALA A 196 -8.78 -15.21 2.64
C ALA A 196 -9.64 -14.60 3.76
N ALA A 197 -10.25 -13.43 3.55
CA ALA A 197 -11.15 -12.81 4.52
C ALA A 197 -12.34 -13.72 4.88
N ILE A 198 -12.95 -14.41 3.90
CA ILE A 198 -14.01 -15.39 4.16
C ILE A 198 -13.49 -16.51 5.06
N LYS A 199 -12.30 -17.04 4.79
CA LYS A 199 -11.68 -18.11 5.60
C LYS A 199 -11.41 -17.69 7.05
N THR A 200 -11.11 -16.42 7.29
CA THR A 200 -10.88 -15.86 8.63
C THR A 200 -12.16 -15.26 9.26
N GLY A 201 -13.35 -15.58 8.74
CA GLY A 201 -14.63 -15.12 9.28
C GLY A 201 -14.92 -13.62 9.10
N SER A 202 -14.18 -12.93 8.24
CA SER A 202 -14.35 -11.51 7.95
C SER A 202 -15.22 -11.27 6.72
N ASP A 203 -15.98 -10.16 6.70
CA ASP A 203 -16.84 -9.80 5.56
C ASP A 203 -16.00 -9.36 4.34
N PRO A 204 -16.01 -10.10 3.21
CA PRO A 204 -15.21 -9.79 2.03
C PRO A 204 -15.57 -8.45 1.37
N ARG A 205 -16.77 -7.90 1.61
CA ARG A 205 -17.20 -6.60 1.06
C ARG A 205 -16.35 -5.44 1.57
N HIS A 206 -15.76 -5.59 2.75
CA HIS A 206 -14.88 -4.61 3.35
C HIS A 206 -13.45 -4.63 2.79
N PHE A 207 -13.09 -5.60 1.94
CA PHE A 207 -11.74 -5.76 1.43
C PHE A 207 -11.60 -5.49 -0.07
N SER A 208 -10.43 -5.01 -0.46
CA SER A 208 -9.98 -4.91 -1.85
C SER A 208 -8.46 -4.86 -1.93
N SER A 209 -7.88 -4.76 -3.14
CA SER A 209 -6.45 -4.42 -3.29
C SER A 209 -5.98 -3.20 -2.48
N HIS A 210 -6.86 -2.22 -2.20
CA HIS A 210 -6.48 -1.05 -1.40
C HIS A 210 -6.27 -1.37 0.09
N SER A 211 -6.82 -2.49 0.56
CA SER A 211 -6.66 -2.96 1.93
C SER A 211 -5.19 -3.24 2.28
N LEU A 212 -4.36 -3.64 1.31
CA LEU A 212 -2.92 -3.88 1.53
C LEU A 212 -2.20 -2.60 1.95
N ARG A 213 -2.49 -1.48 1.26
CA ARG A 213 -1.93 -0.16 1.59
C ARG A 213 -2.32 0.31 3.00
N ALA A 214 -3.51 -0.07 3.46
CA ALA A 214 -3.96 0.23 4.82
C ALA A 214 -3.40 -0.75 5.88
N GLY A 215 -3.11 -1.99 5.49
CA GLY A 215 -2.60 -3.05 6.36
C GLY A 215 -1.22 -2.70 6.95
N GLY A 216 -0.24 -2.42 6.09
CA GLY A 216 1.13 -2.08 6.52
C GLY A 216 1.22 -1.00 7.61
N PRO A 217 0.69 0.23 7.40
CA PRO A 217 0.80 1.29 8.40
C PRO A 217 -0.01 0.98 9.66
N THR A 218 -1.12 0.23 9.54
CA THR A 218 -1.88 -0.23 10.70
C THR A 218 -1.04 -1.19 11.55
N HIS A 219 -0.32 -2.13 10.93
CA HIS A 219 0.57 -3.04 11.66
C HIS A 219 1.78 -2.34 12.29
N MET A 220 2.38 -1.36 11.60
CA MET A 220 3.44 -0.55 12.19
C MET A 220 2.94 0.26 13.40
N TYR A 221 1.75 0.85 13.30
CA TYR A 221 1.15 1.57 14.42
C TYR A 221 0.88 0.63 15.61
N ARG A 222 0.34 -0.56 15.34
CA ARG A 222 0.08 -1.61 16.34
C ARG A 222 1.35 -2.07 17.06
N SER A 223 2.49 -2.08 16.36
CA SER A 223 3.78 -2.45 16.94
C SER A 223 4.49 -1.31 17.66
N GLY A 224 3.83 -0.16 17.86
CA GLY A 224 4.42 1.01 18.52
C GLY A 224 5.43 1.76 17.65
N THR A 225 5.45 1.54 16.32
CA THR A 225 6.33 2.28 15.43
C THR A 225 5.99 3.76 15.46
N VAL A 226 7.00 4.62 15.60
CA VAL A 226 6.84 6.07 15.64
C VAL A 226 6.15 6.55 14.36
N ALA A 227 5.19 7.47 14.52
CA ALA A 227 4.38 8.00 13.42
C ALA A 227 5.23 8.58 12.27
N LEU A 228 6.35 9.23 12.58
CA LEU A 228 7.27 9.79 11.58
C LEU A 228 7.87 8.70 10.68
N THR A 229 8.25 7.54 11.24
CA THR A 229 8.74 6.39 10.47
C THR A 229 7.65 5.83 9.57
N ILE A 230 6.40 5.75 10.05
CA ILE A 230 5.25 5.34 9.23
C ILE A 230 5.04 6.34 8.08
N GLN A 231 5.15 7.63 8.35
CA GLN A 231 4.99 8.69 7.36
C GLN A 231 6.04 8.60 6.25
N PHE A 232 7.32 8.50 6.61
CA PHE A 232 8.42 8.32 5.66
C PHE A 232 8.29 7.00 4.89
N HIS A 233 8.01 5.90 5.60
CA HIS A 233 7.80 4.58 5.01
C HIS A 233 6.46 4.40 4.28
N GLY A 234 5.59 5.41 4.18
CA GLY A 234 4.50 5.44 3.19
C GLY A 234 4.59 6.54 2.12
N CYS A 235 5.68 7.33 2.15
CA CYS A 235 5.91 8.51 1.30
C CYS A 235 4.73 9.49 1.39
N TRP A 236 4.20 9.69 2.59
CA TRP A 236 3.11 10.65 2.81
C TRP A 236 3.68 12.03 3.11
N VAL A 237 3.42 12.98 2.20
CA VAL A 237 3.82 14.39 2.36
C VAL A 237 3.08 15.08 3.51
N SER A 238 1.93 14.55 3.93
CA SER A 238 1.09 15.10 4.97
C SER A 238 0.54 14.01 5.89
N ASP A 239 -0.23 14.44 6.90
CA ASP A 239 -0.95 13.60 7.87
C ASP A 239 -1.98 12.62 7.28
N VAL A 240 -2.06 12.49 5.96
CA VAL A 240 -2.94 11.52 5.28
C VAL A 240 -2.67 10.08 5.74
N PHE A 241 -1.47 9.74 6.21
CA PHE A 241 -1.18 8.42 6.78
C PHE A 241 -2.10 8.07 7.97
N LYS A 242 -2.54 9.07 8.77
CA LYS A 242 -3.49 8.90 9.89
C LYS A 242 -4.83 8.31 9.42
N THR A 243 -5.18 8.50 8.15
CA THR A 243 -6.40 7.94 7.54
C THR A 243 -6.28 6.45 7.19
N TYR A 244 -5.06 5.93 7.09
CA TYR A 244 -4.76 4.53 6.81
C TYR A 244 -4.58 3.71 8.08
N THR A 245 -4.05 4.32 9.14
CA THR A 245 -3.95 3.70 10.46
C THR A 245 -5.34 3.49 11.09
N ARG A 246 -5.50 2.42 11.86
CA ARG A 246 -6.70 2.16 12.66
C ARG A 246 -6.32 2.00 14.12
N LEU A 247 -7.10 2.63 14.99
CA LEU A 247 -7.03 2.36 16.42
C LEU A 247 -7.34 0.88 16.65
N CYS A 248 -6.57 0.21 17.49
CA CYS A 248 -6.73 -1.20 17.79
C CYS A 248 -6.87 -1.42 19.29
N LYS A 249 -7.37 -2.60 19.68
CA LYS A 249 -7.57 -2.99 21.09
C LYS A 249 -6.27 -2.82 21.89
N GLU A 250 -5.15 -3.21 21.31
CA GLU A 250 -3.83 -3.15 21.94
C GLU A 250 -3.38 -1.70 22.18
N SER A 251 -3.70 -0.78 21.26
CA SER A 251 -3.39 0.66 21.42
C SER A 251 -4.24 1.34 22.50
N VAL A 252 -5.45 0.84 22.76
CA VAL A 252 -6.33 1.43 23.78
C VAL A 252 -6.20 0.77 25.14
N ALA A 253 -5.64 -0.45 25.21
CA ALA A 253 -5.56 -1.24 26.44
C ALA A 253 -4.90 -0.49 27.60
N THR A 254 -3.87 0.32 27.33
CA THR A 254 -3.15 1.13 28.33
C THR A 254 -3.47 2.63 28.23
N LEU A 255 -4.39 3.02 27.35
CA LEU A 255 -4.61 4.44 27.05
C LEU A 255 -5.21 5.18 28.25
N SER A 256 -6.24 4.60 28.87
CA SER A 256 -6.88 5.18 30.07
C SER A 256 -5.91 5.28 31.24
N GLU A 257 -5.06 4.26 31.46
CA GLU A 257 -4.03 4.26 32.49
C GLU A 257 -3.02 5.41 32.27
N ARG A 258 -2.50 5.55 31.04
CA ARG A 258 -1.56 6.61 30.68
C ARG A 258 -2.15 8.01 30.82
N MET A 259 -3.45 8.17 30.53
CA MET A 259 -4.14 9.46 30.71
C MET A 259 -4.15 9.90 32.18
N VAL A 260 -4.32 8.96 33.12
CA VAL A 260 -4.32 9.25 34.57
C VAL A 260 -2.91 9.42 35.13
N ALA A 261 -1.91 8.76 34.53
CA ALA A 261 -0.51 8.91 34.91
C ALA A 261 0.12 10.25 34.49
N GLY A 262 -0.57 11.06 33.68
CA GLY A 262 -0.12 12.39 33.27
C GLY A 262 -0.06 13.39 34.42
N SER A 263 0.57 14.55 34.16
CA SER A 263 0.61 15.65 35.13
C SER A 263 -0.80 16.05 35.55
N ARG A 264 -1.01 16.23 36.87
CA ARG A 264 -2.28 16.68 37.45
C ARG A 264 -2.46 18.20 37.45
N GLY A 265 -1.39 18.94 37.11
CA GLY A 265 -1.41 20.40 37.08
C GLY A 265 -2.02 20.94 35.79
N ASP A 266 -2.41 22.22 35.81
CA ASP A 266 -2.92 22.90 34.62
C ASP A 266 -1.92 22.81 33.46
N SER A 267 -2.43 22.39 32.30
CA SER A 267 -1.64 22.14 31.10
C SER A 267 -1.41 23.41 30.26
N THR A 268 -1.97 24.54 30.70
CA THR A 268 -1.88 25.83 30.05
C THR A 268 -1.34 26.85 31.04
N LEU A 269 -0.25 27.52 30.67
CA LEU A 269 0.17 28.74 31.35
C LEU A 269 -0.82 29.84 30.94
N HIS A 270 -1.46 30.49 31.92
CA HIS A 270 -2.30 31.66 31.69
C HIS A 270 -1.48 32.85 31.19
#